data_AF-A0A3N5RPR4-F1
#
_entry.id   AF-A0A3N5RPR4-F1
#
_cell.length_a   1.000
_cell.length_b   1.000
_cell.length_c   1.000
_cell.angle_alpha   90.00
_cell.angle_beta   90.00
_cell.angle_gamma   90.00
#
_symmetry.space_group_name_H-M   'P 1'
#
loop_
_entity.id
_entity.type
_entity.pdbx_description
1 polymer ?
#
loop_
_entity_poly.entity_id
_entity_poly.type
_entity_poly.pdbx_seq_one_letter_code
_entity_poly.pdbx_strand_id
1 'polypeptide(L)'
;MNNSNDPWLENERQIASREKSRKPYVYVTLQGPDDGGDFGPNTPGTRTGGIQEALHYAHENCRDIYIHGGRGGLHAGVGYPDNIYTLEETLYVPWSQDFKMDGGNYLLHYKGTSGDAVVIDSQMNCRYHFGLIVTEANGAGVRIKPTTAGPDDMVVVVGSVFDFSAVVSHGTGIMLDSSQGSIAQSVFIAEETNTMMRGVYLTGRAVANNIIRVMFINQNHATGDAVGLQLGDSESTNISNNRIEMSFHAPRGVYLDRETMKYTAPKDFIPPTGAIGAQIFGRNNLMYLNFNGKRSPGRDIVFEEPARDNTTFLYNLPNGLTNNARYPNNRIIPNWTVGYGVDTPPVPDSNETLVNRSCFTVEILILNSGKVSSWSLADVEGREQVVNAGLFAGQTVLLEPGDRIGFEYSEPPAWRWKALR
;
A
#
# COMPACT_ATOMS: atom_id res chain seq x y z
N MET A 1 -58.72 8.70 32.12
CA MET A 1 -58.24 7.32 32.33
C MET A 1 -56.82 7.28 31.80
N ASN A 2 -55.82 7.40 32.69
CA ASN A 2 -54.41 7.26 32.34
C ASN A 2 -54.12 5.77 32.23
N ASN A 3 -53.84 5.28 31.02
CA ASN A 3 -53.45 3.90 30.80
C ASN A 3 -51.96 3.76 31.17
N SER A 4 -51.69 3.62 32.48
CA SER A 4 -50.34 3.54 33.04
C SER A 4 -49.71 2.13 32.93
N ASN A 5 -50.37 1.19 32.24
CA ASN A 5 -49.96 -0.22 32.17
C ASN A 5 -49.85 -0.70 30.72
N ASP A 6 -49.24 0.09 29.82
CA ASP A 6 -48.87 -0.41 28.50
C ASP A 6 -47.56 -1.22 28.62
N PRO A 7 -47.59 -2.55 28.40
CA PRO A 7 -46.40 -3.40 28.49
C PRO A 7 -45.26 -2.98 27.55
N TRP A 8 -45.60 -2.30 26.43
CA TRP A 8 -44.59 -1.80 25.49
C TRP A 8 -43.82 -0.60 26.06
N LEU A 9 -44.52 0.35 26.71
CA LEU A 9 -43.88 1.49 27.35
C LEU A 9 -43.07 1.07 28.59
N GLU A 10 -43.50 0.03 29.31
CA GLU A 10 -42.72 -0.54 30.42
C GLU A 10 -41.45 -1.22 29.90
N ASN A 11 -41.53 -1.94 28.77
CA ASN A 11 -40.37 -2.55 28.11
C ASN A 11 -39.39 -1.49 27.58
N GLU A 12 -39.88 -0.44 26.91
CA GLU A 12 -39.04 0.69 26.46
C GLU A 12 -38.38 1.43 27.63
N ARG A 13 -39.07 1.59 28.76
CA ARG A 13 -38.48 2.17 29.98
C ARG A 13 -37.42 1.26 30.61
N GLN A 14 -37.64 -0.06 30.60
CA GLN A 14 -36.65 -1.04 31.09
C GLN A 14 -35.43 -1.13 30.16
N ILE A 15 -35.62 -1.04 28.85
CA ILE A 15 -34.54 -0.94 27.85
C ILE A 15 -33.77 0.36 28.07
N ALA A 16 -34.45 1.51 28.17
CA ALA A 16 -33.83 2.81 28.40
C ALA A 16 -33.13 2.91 29.78
N SER A 17 -33.63 2.22 30.82
CA SER A 17 -32.95 2.17 32.13
C SER A 17 -31.72 1.25 32.11
N ARG A 18 -31.72 0.20 31.29
CA ARG A 18 -30.54 -0.66 31.05
C ARG A 18 -29.50 0.01 30.16
N GLU A 19 -29.91 0.86 29.22
CA GLU A 19 -29.02 1.65 28.38
C GLU A 19 -28.33 2.78 29.15
N LYS A 20 -29.00 3.39 30.14
CA LYS A 20 -28.47 4.51 30.94
C LYS A 20 -27.23 4.17 31.81
N SER A 21 -26.83 2.91 31.96
CA SER A 21 -25.59 2.54 32.70
C SER A 21 -24.56 1.78 31.86
N ARG A 22 -24.85 1.49 30.59
CA ARG A 22 -23.96 0.70 29.75
C ARG A 22 -22.84 1.60 29.23
N LYS A 23 -21.63 1.51 29.80
CA LYS A 23 -20.41 2.16 29.25
C LYS A 23 -20.35 1.84 27.74
N PRO A 24 -20.24 2.84 26.85
CA PRO A 24 -20.27 2.61 25.41
C PRO A 24 -19.02 1.88 24.93
N TYR A 25 -17.90 2.08 25.62
CA TYR A 25 -16.60 1.47 25.33
C TYR A 25 -16.20 0.47 26.40
N VAL A 26 -15.48 -0.56 25.96
CA VAL A 26 -14.54 -1.33 26.77
C VAL A 26 -13.22 -0.56 26.80
N TYR A 27 -12.75 -0.21 28.00
CA TYR A 27 -11.53 0.57 28.17
C TYR A 27 -10.32 -0.34 28.40
N VAL A 28 -9.33 -0.23 27.53
CA VAL A 28 -8.01 -0.82 27.75
C VAL A 28 -7.06 0.24 28.27
N THR A 29 -6.63 0.11 29.52
CA THR A 29 -5.75 1.07 30.21
C THR A 29 -4.39 0.43 30.50
N LEU A 30 -3.48 1.19 31.07
CA LEU A 30 -2.06 0.83 31.16
C LEU A 30 -1.77 -0.04 32.38
N GLN A 31 -2.66 -0.04 33.37
CA GLN A 31 -2.66 -0.99 34.48
C GLN A 31 -3.94 -1.84 34.51
N GLY A 32 -4.82 -1.69 33.50
CA GLY A 32 -6.06 -2.44 33.40
C GLY A 32 -6.95 -2.29 34.62
N PRO A 33 -7.41 -3.39 35.25
CA PRO A 33 -8.25 -3.31 36.43
C PRO A 33 -7.67 -2.49 37.59
N ASP A 34 -6.34 -2.40 37.71
CA ASP A 34 -5.68 -1.74 38.84
C ASP A 34 -5.79 -0.20 38.78
N ASP A 35 -5.97 0.39 37.60
CA ASP A 35 -6.18 1.83 37.42
C ASP A 35 -7.63 2.19 37.05
N GLY A 36 -8.55 1.22 37.14
CA GLY A 36 -9.98 1.39 36.86
C GLY A 36 -10.39 1.16 35.40
N GLY A 37 -9.47 0.75 34.53
CA GLY A 37 -9.80 0.21 33.22
C GLY A 37 -10.47 -1.16 33.29
N ASP A 38 -11.10 -1.57 32.19
CA ASP A 38 -11.75 -2.88 32.13
C ASP A 38 -10.70 -3.98 31.82
N PHE A 39 -9.71 -3.66 30.98
CA PHE A 39 -8.60 -4.55 30.61
C PHE A 39 -7.26 -3.80 30.50
N GLY A 40 -6.14 -4.50 30.56
CA GLY A 40 -4.80 -3.94 30.39
C GLY A 40 -3.69 -4.94 30.73
N PRO A 41 -2.43 -4.50 30.86
CA PRO A 41 -1.29 -5.37 31.19
C PRO A 41 -1.45 -6.21 32.47
N ASN A 42 -2.23 -5.74 33.44
CA ASN A 42 -2.50 -6.48 34.68
C ASN A 42 -3.81 -7.30 34.62
N THR A 43 -4.45 -7.41 33.45
CA THR A 43 -5.55 -8.37 33.24
C THR A 43 -5.05 -9.79 33.56
N PRO A 44 -5.67 -10.53 34.49
CA PRO A 44 -5.19 -11.85 34.88
C PRO A 44 -5.04 -12.81 33.70
N GLY A 45 -3.83 -13.33 33.52
CA GLY A 45 -3.52 -14.34 32.50
C GLY A 45 -3.35 -13.80 31.08
N THR A 46 -3.41 -12.48 30.85
CA THR A 46 -3.23 -11.93 29.50
C THR A 46 -1.83 -12.19 28.97
N ARG A 47 -1.74 -12.43 27.66
CA ARG A 47 -0.49 -12.51 26.89
C ARG A 47 -0.39 -11.42 25.83
N THR A 48 -1.35 -10.49 25.81
CA THR A 48 -1.48 -9.45 24.79
C THR A 48 -1.74 -8.06 25.40
N GLY A 49 -1.30 -7.87 26.64
CA GLY A 49 -1.48 -6.60 27.36
C GLY A 49 -2.94 -6.25 27.65
N GLY A 50 -3.81 -7.25 27.74
CA GLY A 50 -5.26 -7.11 27.97
C GLY A 50 -6.09 -6.87 26.70
N ILE A 51 -5.45 -6.70 25.53
CA ILE A 51 -6.15 -6.26 24.32
C ILE A 51 -6.93 -7.41 23.68
N GLN A 52 -6.39 -8.63 23.64
CA GLN A 52 -7.12 -9.79 23.11
C GLN A 52 -8.37 -10.06 23.94
N GLU A 53 -8.24 -9.97 25.27
CA GLU A 53 -9.36 -10.17 26.19
C GLU A 53 -10.42 -9.08 26.00
N ALA A 54 -10.01 -7.82 25.82
CA ALA A 54 -10.91 -6.73 25.50
C ALA A 54 -11.64 -6.94 24.17
N LEU A 55 -10.95 -7.42 23.13
CA LEU A 55 -11.54 -7.73 21.82
C LEU A 55 -12.59 -8.83 21.93
N HIS A 56 -12.29 -9.93 22.62
CA HIS A 56 -13.27 -11.00 22.85
C HIS A 56 -14.47 -10.51 23.64
N TYR A 57 -14.23 -9.80 24.75
CA TYR A 57 -15.32 -9.28 25.57
C TYR A 57 -16.19 -8.30 24.79
N ALA A 58 -15.58 -7.39 24.03
CA ALA A 58 -16.29 -6.40 23.23
C ALA A 58 -17.13 -7.07 22.13
N HIS A 59 -16.57 -8.07 21.45
CA HIS A 59 -17.27 -8.86 20.44
C HIS A 59 -18.47 -9.59 21.03
N GLU A 60 -18.29 -10.31 22.14
CA GLU A 60 -19.37 -11.06 22.82
C GLU A 60 -20.48 -10.14 23.37
N ASN A 61 -20.16 -8.90 23.71
CA ASN A 61 -21.08 -7.96 24.37
C ASN A 61 -21.57 -6.82 23.46
N CYS A 62 -21.23 -6.86 22.16
CA CYS A 62 -21.50 -5.84 21.15
C CYS A 62 -21.07 -4.44 21.61
N ARG A 63 -19.79 -4.28 21.94
CA ARG A 63 -19.19 -3.02 22.40
C ARG A 63 -18.10 -2.53 21.47
N ASP A 64 -17.88 -1.23 21.48
CA ASP A 64 -16.67 -0.63 20.93
C ASP A 64 -15.53 -0.69 21.95
N ILE A 65 -14.31 -0.46 21.49
CA ILE A 65 -13.10 -0.45 22.33
C ILE A 65 -12.43 0.91 22.28
N TYR A 66 -11.90 1.35 23.42
CA TYR A 66 -10.98 2.48 23.52
C TYR A 66 -9.68 2.07 24.21
N ILE A 67 -8.55 2.18 23.51
CA ILE A 67 -7.22 1.85 24.04
C ILE A 67 -6.48 3.12 24.43
N HIS A 68 -6.10 3.24 25.69
CA HIS A 68 -5.41 4.42 26.21
C HIS A 68 -3.96 4.49 25.72
N GLY A 69 -3.50 5.68 25.37
CA GLY A 69 -2.14 5.90 24.89
C GLY A 69 -1.76 7.38 24.77
N GLY A 70 -0.52 7.64 24.37
CA GLY A 70 0.01 9.00 24.19
C GLY A 70 0.16 9.78 25.50
N ARG A 71 0.23 11.11 25.40
CA ARG A 71 0.34 12.01 26.57
C ARG A 71 -0.93 12.09 27.42
N GLY A 72 -2.06 11.62 26.90
CA GLY A 72 -3.35 11.55 27.58
C GLY A 72 -3.63 10.20 28.25
N GLY A 73 -2.72 9.23 28.17
CA GLY A 73 -2.77 8.04 29.02
C GLY A 73 -2.76 8.43 30.50
N LEU A 74 -3.30 7.59 31.39
CA LEU A 74 -3.40 7.82 32.85
C LEU A 74 -2.03 7.90 33.58
N HIS A 75 -0.97 8.28 32.88
CA HIS A 75 0.30 8.67 33.44
C HIS A 75 0.23 10.18 33.73
N ALA A 76 0.67 10.61 34.91
CA ALA A 76 0.66 12.01 35.34
C ALA A 76 1.65 12.90 34.55
N GLY A 77 1.55 12.93 33.22
CA GLY A 77 2.43 13.68 32.31
C GLY A 77 3.80 13.07 32.06
N VAL A 78 4.10 11.88 32.59
CA VAL A 78 5.37 11.18 32.36
C VAL A 78 5.25 10.42 31.03
N GLY A 79 5.74 11.03 29.94
CA GLY A 79 5.85 10.33 28.66
C GLY A 79 7.02 9.35 28.68
N TYR A 80 6.78 8.10 28.24
CA TYR A 80 7.74 7.00 28.02
C TYR A 80 8.75 6.74 29.17
N PRO A 81 8.69 5.57 29.84
CA PRO A 81 8.60 4.26 29.19
C PRO A 81 7.27 3.47 29.37
N ASP A 82 6.26 4.04 30.03
CA ASP A 82 5.14 3.22 30.54
C ASP A 82 3.96 3.01 29.55
N ASN A 83 4.00 3.59 28.34
CA ASN A 83 2.93 3.54 27.32
C ASN A 83 2.98 2.28 26.41
N ILE A 84 3.34 1.12 26.96
CA ILE A 84 3.65 -0.08 26.17
C ILE A 84 2.69 -1.22 26.51
N TYR A 85 1.94 -1.66 25.50
CA TYR A 85 1.20 -2.92 25.52
C TYR A 85 2.08 -4.00 24.89
N THR A 86 2.57 -4.91 25.73
CA THR A 86 3.39 -6.03 25.28
C THR A 86 2.50 -7.14 24.74
N LEU A 87 2.84 -7.63 23.54
CA LEU A 87 2.24 -8.81 22.91
C LEU A 87 3.27 -9.96 22.95
N GLU A 88 3.00 -10.99 23.76
CA GLU A 88 3.80 -12.22 23.81
C GLU A 88 3.38 -13.24 22.75
N GLU A 89 2.20 -13.04 22.19
CA GLU A 89 1.63 -13.80 21.09
C GLU A 89 0.91 -12.86 20.11
N THR A 90 0.56 -13.37 18.92
CA THR A 90 -0.14 -12.60 17.91
C THR A 90 -1.45 -12.05 18.45
N LEU A 91 -1.68 -10.74 18.28
CA LEU A 91 -2.98 -10.13 18.55
C LEU A 91 -3.92 -10.43 17.38
N TYR A 92 -5.04 -11.09 17.67
CA TYR A 92 -6.06 -11.45 16.70
C TYR A 92 -7.30 -10.56 16.84
N VAL A 93 -7.60 -9.77 15.81
CA VAL A 93 -8.86 -9.03 15.72
C VAL A 93 -9.87 -9.92 15.01
N PRO A 94 -10.94 -10.38 15.70
CA PRO A 94 -11.90 -11.31 15.13
C PRO A 94 -12.75 -10.64 14.05
N TRP A 95 -13.54 -11.46 13.35
CA TRP A 95 -14.57 -10.92 12.46
C TRP A 95 -15.44 -9.91 13.22
N SER A 96 -15.75 -8.78 12.59
CA SER A 96 -16.65 -7.77 13.15
C SER A 96 -17.44 -7.03 12.08
N GLN A 97 -18.59 -6.49 12.48
CA GLN A 97 -19.41 -5.61 11.68
C GLN A 97 -19.85 -4.40 12.52
N ASP A 98 -19.84 -3.21 11.90
CA ASP A 98 -20.28 -1.95 12.52
C ASP A 98 -19.55 -1.68 13.86
N PHE A 99 -18.28 -2.09 13.94
CA PHE A 99 -17.46 -2.04 15.15
C PHE A 99 -16.43 -0.90 15.08
N LYS A 100 -16.19 -0.25 16.21
CA LYS A 100 -15.14 0.75 16.36
C LYS A 100 -14.13 0.36 17.44
N MET A 101 -12.85 0.40 17.06
CA MET A 101 -11.73 0.46 18.00
C MET A 101 -11.01 1.79 17.81
N ASP A 102 -10.98 2.58 18.88
CA ASP A 102 -10.31 3.87 18.93
C ASP A 102 -9.19 3.84 19.98
N GLY A 103 -8.34 4.86 20.00
CA GLY A 103 -7.32 4.95 21.04
C GLY A 103 -6.43 6.17 20.93
N GLY A 104 -5.58 6.35 21.94
CA GLY A 104 -4.46 7.29 21.87
C GLY A 104 -3.26 6.70 21.12
N ASN A 105 -2.15 7.45 21.03
CA ASN A 105 -0.90 6.93 20.47
C ASN A 105 -0.18 6.01 21.46
N TYR A 106 -0.68 4.78 21.64
CA TYR A 106 -0.03 3.72 22.42
C TYR A 106 1.04 2.98 21.58
N LEU A 107 1.92 2.23 22.24
CA LEU A 107 2.84 1.32 21.56
C LEU A 107 2.40 -0.14 21.77
N LEU A 108 2.26 -0.89 20.68
CA LEU A 108 2.16 -2.35 20.67
C LEU A 108 3.53 -2.94 20.38
N HIS A 109 4.09 -3.68 21.34
CA HIS A 109 5.37 -4.34 21.19
C HIS A 109 5.19 -5.85 21.13
N TYR A 110 5.29 -6.41 19.93
CA TYR A 110 5.30 -7.87 19.78
C TYR A 110 6.71 -8.42 20.02
N LYS A 111 6.81 -9.30 21.03
CA LYS A 111 8.06 -9.92 21.47
C LYS A 111 8.43 -11.18 20.69
N GLY A 112 7.51 -11.72 19.89
CA GLY A 112 7.80 -12.89 19.06
C GLY A 112 8.84 -12.56 18.00
N THR A 113 9.73 -13.51 17.72
CA THR A 113 10.75 -13.40 16.67
C THR A 113 10.29 -13.96 15.33
N SER A 114 9.08 -14.53 15.28
CA SER A 114 8.46 -15.06 14.08
C SER A 114 6.95 -14.90 14.10
N GLY A 115 6.34 -15.05 12.92
CA GLY A 115 4.91 -14.87 12.74
C GLY A 115 4.50 -13.40 12.60
N ASP A 116 3.20 -13.15 12.63
CA ASP A 116 2.63 -11.81 12.49
C ASP A 116 2.33 -11.22 13.87
N ALA A 117 2.54 -9.91 14.04
CA ALA A 117 2.28 -9.25 15.33
C ALA A 117 0.78 -9.00 15.55
N VAL A 118 0.10 -8.48 14.53
CA VAL A 118 -1.36 -8.26 14.52
C VAL A 118 -1.96 -8.94 13.29
N VAL A 119 -2.99 -9.75 13.49
CA VAL A 119 -3.80 -10.36 12.42
C VAL A 119 -5.22 -9.85 12.55
N ILE A 120 -5.73 -9.25 11.48
CA ILE A 120 -7.09 -8.75 11.39
C ILE A 120 -7.88 -9.63 10.43
N ASP A 121 -8.92 -10.27 10.96
CA ASP A 121 -9.84 -11.11 10.21
C ASP A 121 -10.81 -10.26 9.35
N SER A 122 -11.87 -10.86 8.83
CA SER A 122 -12.90 -10.23 8.03
C SER A 122 -13.59 -9.05 8.72
N GLN A 123 -13.80 -7.94 8.02
CA GLN A 123 -14.38 -6.71 8.58
C GLN A 123 -15.43 -6.11 7.66
N MET A 124 -16.55 -5.65 8.23
CA MET A 124 -17.59 -4.96 7.49
C MET A 124 -17.97 -3.64 8.17
N ASN A 125 -17.74 -2.52 7.50
CA ASN A 125 -18.04 -1.18 8.02
C ASN A 125 -17.35 -0.84 9.35
N CYS A 126 -16.17 -1.41 9.60
CA CYS A 126 -15.44 -1.21 10.85
C CYS A 126 -14.50 0.01 10.78
N ARG A 127 -14.12 0.53 11.95
CA ARG A 127 -13.11 1.61 12.07
C ARG A 127 -12.10 1.27 13.15
N TYR A 128 -10.84 1.24 12.77
CA TYR A 128 -9.72 0.93 13.65
C TYR A 128 -8.72 2.07 13.66
N HIS A 129 -8.36 2.53 14.85
CA HIS A 129 -7.19 3.35 15.08
C HIS A 129 -6.20 2.55 15.93
N PHE A 130 -5.00 2.34 15.38
CA PHE A 130 -3.87 1.74 16.05
C PHE A 130 -2.77 2.78 16.27
N GLY A 131 -2.13 2.70 17.44
CA GLY A 131 -0.91 3.44 17.71
C GLY A 131 0.30 2.94 16.90
N LEU A 132 1.47 2.98 17.52
CA LEU A 132 2.71 2.46 16.93
C LEU A 132 2.80 0.94 17.16
N ILE A 133 2.98 0.17 16.09
CA ILE A 133 3.20 -1.28 16.15
C ILE A 133 4.68 -1.56 15.89
N VAL A 134 5.34 -2.30 16.78
CA VAL A 134 6.76 -2.67 16.68
C VAL A 134 6.92 -4.17 16.81
N THR A 135 7.66 -4.76 15.88
CA THR A 135 8.01 -6.17 15.90
C THR A 135 9.38 -6.41 15.26
N GLU A 136 10.15 -7.35 15.84
CA GLU A 136 11.35 -7.90 15.22
C GLU A 136 11.08 -9.21 14.47
N ALA A 137 9.82 -9.65 14.40
CA ALA A 137 9.40 -10.86 13.72
C ALA A 137 9.59 -10.77 12.20
N ASN A 138 9.82 -11.93 11.59
CA ASN A 138 9.96 -12.07 10.14
C ASN A 138 8.63 -12.06 9.35
N GLY A 139 7.48 -12.12 10.04
CA GLY A 139 6.17 -12.00 9.41
C GLY A 139 5.73 -10.56 9.21
N ALA A 140 4.42 -10.31 9.19
CA ALA A 140 3.86 -8.98 9.07
C ALA A 140 3.74 -8.28 10.44
N GLY A 141 4.00 -6.98 10.50
CA GLY A 141 3.59 -6.15 11.63
C GLY A 141 2.06 -6.13 11.74
N VAL A 142 1.40 -5.94 10.60
CA VAL A 142 -0.06 -6.08 10.47
C VAL A 142 -0.38 -6.93 9.24
N ARG A 143 -1.12 -8.01 9.43
CA ARG A 143 -1.74 -8.77 8.34
C ARG A 143 -3.25 -8.60 8.39
N ILE A 144 -3.83 -8.08 7.32
CA ILE A 144 -5.27 -8.12 7.09
C ILE A 144 -5.57 -9.34 6.22
N LYS A 145 -6.25 -10.33 6.79
CA LYS A 145 -6.53 -11.62 6.17
C LYS A 145 -7.95 -12.08 6.51
N PRO A 146 -8.94 -11.76 5.67
CA PRO A 146 -10.30 -12.23 5.88
C PRO A 146 -10.35 -13.76 5.78
N THR A 147 -10.80 -14.43 6.84
CA THR A 147 -10.88 -15.90 6.93
C THR A 147 -12.20 -16.41 7.51
N THR A 148 -12.81 -15.68 8.45
CA THR A 148 -14.11 -16.03 9.03
C THR A 148 -15.25 -15.35 8.28
N ALA A 149 -16.36 -16.07 8.07
CA ALA A 149 -17.56 -15.51 7.47
C ALA A 149 -18.39 -14.72 8.49
N GLY A 150 -18.99 -13.61 8.07
CA GLY A 150 -19.98 -12.89 8.87
C GLY A 150 -21.37 -13.55 8.85
N PRO A 151 -22.37 -12.95 9.53
CA PRO A 151 -23.76 -13.39 9.51
C PRO A 151 -24.41 -13.41 8.11
N ASP A 152 -23.80 -12.74 7.13
CA ASP A 152 -24.19 -12.72 5.73
C ASP A 152 -23.39 -13.74 4.87
N ASP A 153 -22.67 -14.65 5.51
CA ASP A 153 -21.79 -15.66 4.93
C ASP A 153 -20.62 -15.10 4.09
N MET A 154 -20.29 -13.81 4.25
CA MET A 154 -19.20 -13.18 3.51
C MET A 154 -17.86 -13.24 4.26
N VAL A 155 -16.82 -13.74 3.59
CA VAL A 155 -15.42 -13.69 4.04
C VAL A 155 -14.73 -12.53 3.34
N VAL A 156 -14.81 -11.33 3.93
CA VAL A 156 -14.40 -10.08 3.28
C VAL A 156 -13.85 -9.07 4.27
N VAL A 157 -13.03 -8.15 3.77
CA VAL A 157 -12.80 -6.83 4.39
C VAL A 157 -13.39 -5.79 3.44
N VAL A 158 -14.45 -5.12 3.87
CA VAL A 158 -15.20 -4.17 3.05
C VAL A 158 -15.68 -2.95 3.85
N GLY A 159 -15.68 -1.78 3.21
CA GLY A 159 -16.23 -0.55 3.79
C GLY A 159 -15.53 -0.09 5.07
N SER A 160 -14.32 -0.58 5.32
CA SER A 160 -13.64 -0.42 6.61
C SER A 160 -12.49 0.59 6.54
N VAL A 161 -12.16 1.21 7.66
CA VAL A 161 -11.06 2.17 7.79
C VAL A 161 -10.05 1.65 8.80
N PHE A 162 -8.79 1.57 8.40
CA PHE A 162 -7.66 1.19 9.23
C PHE A 162 -6.67 2.33 9.25
N ASP A 163 -6.42 2.89 10.42
CA ASP A 163 -5.49 3.99 10.65
C ASP A 163 -4.41 3.53 11.62
N PHE A 164 -3.15 3.61 11.20
CA PHE A 164 -1.98 3.20 11.97
C PHE A 164 -1.08 4.42 12.17
N SER A 165 -0.68 4.73 13.39
CA SER A 165 0.33 5.78 13.60
C SER A 165 1.62 5.40 12.86
N ALA A 166 2.12 4.18 13.08
CA ALA A 166 3.29 3.66 12.37
C ALA A 166 3.40 2.14 12.52
N VAL A 167 4.07 1.49 11.56
CA VAL A 167 4.38 0.05 11.63
C VAL A 167 5.87 -0.20 11.40
N VAL A 168 6.56 -0.68 12.43
CA VAL A 168 7.97 -1.04 12.41
C VAL A 168 8.09 -2.56 12.46
N SER A 169 8.72 -3.16 11.44
CA SER A 169 8.78 -4.61 11.29
C SER A 169 10.08 -5.09 10.66
N HIS A 170 10.66 -6.19 11.13
CA HIS A 170 11.75 -6.83 10.39
C HIS A 170 11.26 -7.50 9.10
N GLY A 171 10.05 -8.06 9.10
CA GLY A 171 9.44 -8.62 7.91
C GLY A 171 8.67 -7.59 7.09
N THR A 172 7.37 -7.82 6.93
CA THR A 172 6.46 -6.93 6.21
C THR A 172 5.86 -5.91 7.19
N GLY A 173 5.68 -4.66 6.78
CA GLY A 173 4.95 -3.66 7.58
C GLY A 173 3.47 -3.99 7.59
N ILE A 174 2.78 -3.67 6.48
CA ILE A 174 1.34 -3.93 6.30
C ILE A 174 1.15 -4.91 5.15
N MET A 175 0.44 -6.00 5.40
CA MET A 175 0.12 -7.03 4.42
C MET A 175 -1.39 -7.15 4.21
N LEU A 176 -1.87 -6.97 2.98
CA LEU A 176 -3.24 -7.25 2.57
C LEU A 176 -3.25 -8.63 1.89
N ASP A 177 -3.67 -9.65 2.63
CA ASP A 177 -3.66 -11.06 2.24
C ASP A 177 -5.06 -11.51 1.85
N SER A 178 -5.38 -11.41 0.56
CA SER A 178 -6.67 -11.83 0.00
C SER A 178 -6.69 -13.30 -0.45
N SER A 179 -5.92 -14.17 0.22
CA SER A 179 -5.84 -15.59 -0.15
C SER A 179 -7.13 -16.37 0.16
N GLN A 180 -7.93 -15.93 1.14
CA GLN A 180 -9.16 -16.60 1.59
C GLN A 180 -10.42 -15.76 1.35
N GLY A 181 -10.34 -14.44 1.55
CA GLY A 181 -11.43 -13.50 1.30
C GLY A 181 -10.99 -12.28 0.52
N SER A 182 -11.94 -11.52 -0.02
CA SER A 182 -11.63 -10.28 -0.74
C SER A 182 -11.35 -9.12 0.22
N ILE A 183 -10.48 -8.21 -0.18
CA ILE A 183 -10.19 -6.96 0.53
C ILE A 183 -10.53 -5.82 -0.44
N ALA A 184 -11.66 -5.15 -0.21
CA ALA A 184 -12.15 -4.16 -1.15
C ALA A 184 -12.79 -2.95 -0.50
N GLN A 185 -12.86 -1.84 -1.25
CA GLN A 185 -13.61 -0.64 -0.86
C GLN A 185 -13.28 -0.15 0.57
N SER A 186 -12.04 -0.33 0.99
CA SER A 186 -11.55 0.00 2.33
C SER A 186 -10.44 1.03 2.25
N VAL A 187 -10.20 1.70 3.38
CA VAL A 187 -9.18 2.74 3.51
C VAL A 187 -8.10 2.27 4.48
N PHE A 188 -6.85 2.33 4.06
CA PHE A 188 -5.68 1.98 4.86
C PHE A 188 -4.77 3.20 4.92
N ILE A 189 -4.52 3.69 6.13
CA ILE A 189 -3.73 4.89 6.38
C ILE A 189 -2.60 4.52 7.34
N ALA A 190 -1.38 4.92 7.01
CA ALA A 190 -0.29 4.94 7.97
C ALA A 190 0.58 6.18 7.78
N GLU A 191 1.11 6.75 8.87
CA GLU A 191 2.10 7.82 8.74
C GLU A 191 3.40 7.25 8.17
N GLU A 192 3.86 6.13 8.73
CA GLU A 192 5.08 5.49 8.25
C GLU A 192 5.08 3.95 8.40
N THR A 193 5.84 3.31 7.52
CA THR A 193 6.34 1.95 7.75
C THR A 193 7.86 1.97 7.80
N ASN A 194 8.47 1.25 8.74
CA ASN A 194 9.92 1.05 8.79
C ASN A 194 10.23 -0.44 8.75
N THR A 195 10.75 -0.92 7.62
CA THR A 195 10.76 -2.35 7.32
C THR A 195 12.08 -2.85 6.75
N MET A 196 12.49 -4.08 7.08
CA MET A 196 13.67 -4.71 6.48
C MET A 196 13.37 -5.62 5.28
N MET A 197 12.13 -6.10 5.11
CA MET A 197 11.73 -6.87 3.91
C MET A 197 10.75 -6.12 3.04
N ARG A 198 9.52 -5.84 3.52
CA ARG A 198 8.48 -5.20 2.71
C ARG A 198 7.78 -4.08 3.47
N GLY A 199 7.58 -2.91 2.86
CA GLY A 199 6.79 -1.84 3.48
C GLY A 199 5.31 -2.22 3.48
N VAL A 200 4.71 -2.22 2.30
CA VAL A 200 3.32 -2.61 2.05
C VAL A 200 3.26 -3.72 1.01
N TYR A 201 2.52 -4.79 1.30
CA TYR A 201 2.40 -5.95 0.42
C TYR A 201 0.93 -6.32 0.18
N LEU A 202 0.52 -6.34 -1.09
CA LEU A 202 -0.80 -6.80 -1.51
C LEU A 202 -0.63 -8.14 -2.23
N THR A 203 -1.37 -9.17 -1.81
CA THR A 203 -1.29 -10.52 -2.39
C THR A 203 -2.65 -11.22 -2.38
N GLY A 204 -2.71 -12.36 -3.07
CA GLY A 204 -3.86 -13.24 -3.12
C GLY A 204 -4.76 -12.99 -4.32
N ARG A 205 -6.06 -13.19 -4.14
CA ARG A 205 -7.02 -13.33 -5.24
C ARG A 205 -7.81 -12.06 -5.54
N ALA A 206 -7.98 -11.16 -4.58
CA ALA A 206 -8.84 -9.99 -4.74
C ALA A 206 -8.50 -8.88 -3.73
N VAL A 207 -7.62 -7.95 -4.14
CA VAL A 207 -7.41 -6.68 -3.43
C VAL A 207 -7.77 -5.54 -4.39
N ALA A 208 -8.94 -4.95 -4.23
CA ALA A 208 -9.45 -4.00 -5.22
C ALA A 208 -10.27 -2.83 -4.68
N ASN A 209 -10.22 -1.70 -5.39
CA ASN A 209 -10.99 -0.48 -5.04
C ASN A 209 -10.67 0.06 -3.64
N ASN A 210 -9.45 -0.16 -3.14
CA ASN A 210 -9.02 0.38 -1.85
C ASN A 210 -8.34 1.75 -2.02
N ILE A 211 -8.34 2.54 -0.95
CA ILE A 211 -7.49 3.73 -0.81
C ILE A 211 -6.38 3.36 0.19
N ILE A 212 -5.13 3.43 -0.25
CA ILE A 212 -3.96 3.08 0.56
C ILE A 212 -3.04 4.30 0.59
N ARG A 213 -2.86 4.88 1.77
CA ARG A 213 -2.01 6.05 1.98
C ARG A 213 -1.00 5.74 3.06
N VAL A 214 0.26 5.60 2.66
CA VAL A 214 1.37 5.43 3.61
C VAL A 214 2.42 6.49 3.32
N MET A 215 2.43 7.54 4.14
CA MET A 215 3.17 8.77 3.79
C MET A 215 4.67 8.53 3.68
N PHE A 216 5.26 7.76 4.59
CA PHE A 216 6.69 7.49 4.61
C PHE A 216 6.99 5.99 4.65
N ILE A 217 7.45 5.44 3.53
CA ILE A 217 7.97 4.07 3.45
C ILE A 217 9.49 4.11 3.66
N ASN A 218 9.92 3.88 4.90
CA ASN A 218 11.33 3.76 5.26
C ASN A 218 11.80 2.32 5.01
N GLN A 219 12.65 2.15 4.00
CA GLN A 219 13.20 0.84 3.67
C GLN A 219 14.59 0.70 4.27
N ASN A 220 14.77 -0.30 5.13
CA ASN A 220 16.10 -0.65 5.62
C ASN A 220 16.81 -1.54 4.60
N HIS A 221 17.78 -0.98 3.91
CA HIS A 221 18.56 -1.69 2.89
C HIS A 221 19.71 -2.53 3.46
N ALA A 222 19.91 -2.57 4.78
CA ALA A 222 21.01 -3.32 5.38
C ALA A 222 20.98 -4.83 5.06
N THR A 223 19.81 -5.38 4.70
CA THR A 223 19.60 -6.80 4.36
C THR A 223 19.70 -7.12 2.86
N GLY A 224 19.71 -6.12 1.99
CA GLY A 224 19.89 -6.30 0.55
C GLY A 224 18.61 -6.32 -0.31
N ASP A 225 17.54 -6.94 0.19
CA ASP A 225 16.35 -7.31 -0.62
C ASP A 225 15.05 -6.67 -0.09
N ALA A 226 15.06 -5.35 0.11
CA ALA A 226 13.91 -4.63 0.63
C ALA A 226 13.01 -4.07 -0.49
N VAL A 227 11.70 -4.30 -0.40
CA VAL A 227 10.69 -3.77 -1.34
C VAL A 227 9.75 -2.79 -0.61
N GLY A 228 9.57 -1.58 -1.11
CA GLY A 228 8.76 -0.58 -0.42
C GLY A 228 7.27 -0.91 -0.56
N LEU A 229 6.82 -0.98 -1.81
CA LEU A 229 5.49 -1.43 -2.21
C LEU A 229 5.65 -2.67 -3.06
N GLN A 230 5.06 -3.79 -2.65
CA GLN A 230 4.85 -4.94 -3.52
C GLN A 230 3.36 -5.07 -3.84
N LEU A 231 2.98 -4.72 -5.07
CA LEU A 231 1.60 -4.69 -5.55
C LEU A 231 1.30 -5.97 -6.34
N GLY A 232 1.10 -7.08 -5.62
CA GLY A 232 0.93 -8.43 -6.16
C GLY A 232 2.23 -9.24 -6.20
N ASP A 233 2.11 -10.44 -6.77
CA ASP A 233 3.17 -11.40 -7.04
C ASP A 233 2.78 -12.24 -8.27
N SER A 234 3.59 -13.24 -8.66
CA SER A 234 3.32 -14.08 -9.82
C SER A 234 2.02 -14.90 -9.71
N GLU A 235 1.56 -15.17 -8.49
CA GLU A 235 0.37 -15.98 -8.21
C GLU A 235 -0.88 -15.12 -8.02
N SER A 236 -0.71 -13.80 -7.91
CA SER A 236 -1.78 -12.85 -7.65
C SER A 236 -2.61 -12.60 -8.91
N THR A 237 -3.93 -12.72 -8.82
CA THR A 237 -4.81 -12.68 -10.01
C THR A 237 -5.65 -11.41 -10.14
N ASN A 238 -5.95 -10.71 -9.04
CA ASN A 238 -6.77 -9.50 -9.09
C ASN A 238 -6.37 -8.44 -8.04
N ILE A 239 -5.19 -7.88 -8.21
CA ILE A 239 -4.76 -6.67 -7.50
C ILE A 239 -5.02 -5.48 -8.41
N SER A 240 -6.17 -4.81 -8.24
CA SER A 240 -6.62 -3.83 -9.23
C SER A 240 -7.46 -2.68 -8.70
N ASN A 241 -7.50 -1.56 -9.45
CA ASN A 241 -8.33 -0.39 -9.13
C ASN A 241 -8.04 0.22 -7.74
N ASN A 242 -6.86 -0.01 -7.18
CA ASN A 242 -6.48 0.62 -5.91
C ASN A 242 -5.94 2.03 -6.19
N ARG A 243 -6.26 2.96 -5.30
CA ARG A 243 -5.63 4.28 -5.24
C ARG A 243 -4.55 4.26 -4.17
N ILE A 244 -3.30 4.48 -4.57
CA ILE A 244 -2.13 4.34 -3.69
C ILE A 244 -1.35 5.65 -3.64
N GLU A 245 -1.00 6.11 -2.46
CA GLU A 245 -0.17 7.30 -2.24
C GLU A 245 0.97 6.98 -1.27
N MET A 246 2.22 7.09 -1.73
CA MET A 246 3.40 6.71 -0.96
C MET A 246 4.64 7.53 -1.30
N SER A 247 5.48 7.80 -0.29
CA SER A 247 6.84 8.32 -0.48
C SER A 247 7.86 7.30 0.03
N PHE A 248 8.79 6.88 -0.82
CA PHE A 248 9.81 5.88 -0.50
C PHE A 248 11.11 6.56 -0.12
N HIS A 249 11.60 6.28 1.08
CA HIS A 249 12.83 6.88 1.64
C HIS A 249 13.86 5.78 1.86
N ALA A 250 14.92 5.78 1.04
CA ALA A 250 15.95 4.75 1.17
C ALA A 250 17.36 5.14 0.68
N PRO A 251 18.39 5.21 1.55
CA PRO A 251 18.31 5.22 3.01
C PRO A 251 17.73 6.54 3.53
N ARG A 252 17.32 6.57 4.81
CA ARG A 252 16.77 7.76 5.49
C ARG A 252 17.83 8.83 5.74
N GLY A 253 18.35 9.48 4.69
CA GLY A 253 19.30 10.61 4.78
C GLY A 253 20.68 10.29 5.39
N VAL A 254 20.79 9.26 6.23
CA VAL A 254 21.98 8.64 6.77
C VAL A 254 21.68 7.14 6.97
N TYR A 255 22.67 6.27 6.80
CA TYR A 255 22.51 4.84 7.09
C TYR A 255 23.50 4.43 8.18
N LEU A 256 23.08 3.53 9.08
CA LEU A 256 23.99 2.92 10.05
C LEU A 256 24.80 1.85 9.33
N ASP A 257 26.09 2.11 9.14
CA ASP A 257 27.07 1.10 8.77
C ASP A 257 27.22 0.12 9.93
N ARG A 258 26.88 -1.16 9.71
CA ARG A 258 26.86 -2.18 10.77
C ARG A 258 28.26 -2.67 11.18
N GLU A 259 29.27 -2.50 10.33
CA GLU A 259 30.64 -2.89 10.66
C GLU A 259 31.30 -1.84 11.55
N THR A 260 31.07 -0.57 11.23
CA THR A 260 31.69 0.56 11.93
C THR A 260 30.78 1.20 12.99
N MET A 261 29.50 0.83 13.00
CA MET A 261 28.44 1.40 13.84
C MET A 261 28.32 2.94 13.70
N LYS A 262 28.62 3.47 12.51
CA LYS A 262 28.56 4.91 12.20
C LYS A 262 27.43 5.23 11.23
N TYR A 263 26.86 6.43 11.38
CA TYR A 263 25.95 6.98 10.39
C TYR A 263 26.72 7.54 9.21
N THR A 264 26.46 7.01 8.02
CA THR A 264 27.13 7.38 6.78
C THR A 264 26.16 8.12 5.86
N ALA A 265 26.66 9.12 5.11
CA ALA A 265 25.85 9.95 4.24
C ALA A 265 25.36 9.19 2.99
N PRO A 266 24.27 9.61 2.33
CA PRO A 266 23.67 8.89 1.19
C PRO A 266 24.59 8.79 -0.03
N LYS A 267 25.52 9.74 -0.17
CA LYS A 267 26.50 9.75 -1.28
C LYS A 267 27.43 8.53 -1.24
N ASP A 268 27.79 8.07 -0.05
CA ASP A 268 28.73 6.97 0.18
C ASP A 268 28.01 5.62 0.31
N PHE A 269 26.67 5.63 0.28
CA PHE A 269 25.84 4.43 0.30
C PHE A 269 25.95 3.66 -1.01
N ILE A 270 26.29 2.38 -0.94
CA ILE A 270 26.20 1.44 -2.06
C ILE A 270 24.84 0.75 -1.96
N PRO A 271 23.91 1.02 -2.89
CA PRO A 271 22.62 0.37 -2.85
C PRO A 271 22.80 -1.12 -3.09
N PRO A 272 22.19 -1.99 -2.28
CA PRO A 272 22.13 -3.39 -2.65
C PRO A 272 21.31 -3.56 -3.94
N THR A 273 21.61 -4.62 -4.67
CA THR A 273 21.01 -4.89 -5.99
C THR A 273 19.54 -5.28 -5.92
N GLY A 274 19.08 -5.79 -4.77
CA GLY A 274 17.72 -6.29 -4.58
C GLY A 274 16.71 -5.26 -4.06
N ALA A 275 17.15 -4.08 -3.65
CA ALA A 275 16.25 -3.06 -3.11
C ALA A 275 15.40 -2.40 -4.21
N ILE A 276 14.07 -2.47 -4.07
CA ILE A 276 13.08 -1.93 -5.02
C ILE A 276 12.17 -0.94 -4.30
N GLY A 277 11.89 0.21 -4.89
CA GLY A 277 10.91 1.15 -4.36
C GLY A 277 9.49 0.58 -4.46
N ALA A 278 8.98 0.42 -5.68
CA ALA A 278 7.70 -0.22 -5.97
C ALA A 278 7.87 -1.35 -7.00
N GLN A 279 7.49 -2.57 -6.63
CA GLN A 279 7.42 -3.73 -7.50
C GLN A 279 5.95 -4.05 -7.80
N ILE A 280 5.58 -4.04 -9.07
CA ILE A 280 4.17 -3.98 -9.50
C ILE A 280 3.86 -5.18 -10.38
N PHE A 281 2.87 -5.98 -9.97
CA PHE A 281 2.27 -7.06 -10.74
C PHE A 281 0.80 -6.76 -11.08
N GLY A 282 0.15 -5.93 -10.24
CA GLY A 282 -1.25 -5.55 -10.37
C GLY A 282 -1.57 -4.73 -11.62
N ARG A 283 -2.87 -4.49 -11.83
CA ARG A 283 -3.42 -3.81 -13.02
C ARG A 283 -4.42 -2.73 -12.69
N ASN A 284 -4.61 -1.75 -13.57
CA ASN A 284 -5.60 -0.68 -13.40
C ASN A 284 -5.46 0.11 -12.08
N ASN A 285 -4.27 0.20 -11.49
CA ASN A 285 -4.09 0.96 -10.25
C ASN A 285 -3.72 2.42 -10.55
N LEU A 286 -4.16 3.31 -9.66
CA LEU A 286 -3.83 4.73 -9.68
C LEU A 286 -2.85 5.02 -8.55
N MET A 287 -1.65 5.46 -8.89
CA MET A 287 -0.56 5.61 -7.92
C MET A 287 -0.01 7.05 -7.91
N TYR A 288 0.28 7.56 -6.72
CA TYR A 288 0.96 8.83 -6.49
C TYR A 288 2.23 8.53 -5.71
N LEU A 289 3.36 8.46 -6.40
CA LEU A 289 4.61 7.96 -5.83
C LEU A 289 5.69 9.03 -5.82
N ASN A 290 6.48 9.03 -4.75
CA ASN A 290 7.68 9.84 -4.63
C ASN A 290 8.86 8.98 -4.20
N PHE A 291 10.03 9.17 -4.82
CA PHE A 291 11.22 8.38 -4.52
C PHE A 291 12.34 9.29 -4.04
N ASN A 292 12.83 8.99 -2.84
CA ASN A 292 13.95 9.66 -2.19
C ASN A 292 15.04 8.64 -1.87
N GLY A 293 16.28 9.03 -2.16
CA GLY A 293 17.47 8.23 -1.88
C GLY A 293 17.94 7.39 -3.08
N LYS A 294 18.76 6.38 -2.80
CA LYS A 294 19.59 5.68 -3.78
C LYS A 294 19.25 4.20 -3.81
N ARG A 295 18.94 3.71 -5.02
CA ARG A 295 18.70 2.30 -5.38
C ARG A 295 19.57 1.97 -6.59
N SER A 296 19.60 0.70 -6.98
CA SER A 296 20.22 0.34 -8.26
C SER A 296 19.44 0.97 -9.43
N PRO A 297 20.08 1.24 -10.58
CA PRO A 297 19.39 1.75 -11.77
C PRO A 297 18.19 0.89 -12.16
N GLY A 298 17.10 1.53 -12.55
CA GLY A 298 15.82 0.90 -12.90
C GLY A 298 15.02 0.37 -11.71
N ARG A 299 15.39 0.66 -10.45
CA ARG A 299 14.77 0.04 -9.25
C ARG A 299 13.91 0.95 -8.39
N ASP A 300 13.60 2.18 -8.81
CA ASP A 300 12.53 2.92 -8.13
C ASP A 300 11.18 2.26 -8.42
N ILE A 301 10.91 1.96 -9.70
CA ILE A 301 9.72 1.21 -10.11
C ILE A 301 10.13 0.03 -10.98
N VAL A 302 9.59 -1.14 -10.68
CA VAL A 302 9.67 -2.33 -11.54
C VAL A 302 8.24 -2.76 -11.88
N PHE A 303 7.85 -2.60 -13.13
CA PHE A 303 6.64 -3.23 -13.67
C PHE A 303 6.99 -4.64 -14.10
N GLU A 304 6.40 -5.63 -13.46
CA GLU A 304 6.61 -7.04 -13.77
C GLU A 304 5.71 -7.51 -14.93
N GLU A 305 5.97 -8.71 -15.46
CA GLU A 305 5.29 -9.25 -16.66
C GLU A 305 3.76 -9.05 -16.69
N PRO A 306 3.00 -9.36 -15.61
CA PRO A 306 1.54 -9.24 -15.65
C PRO A 306 1.03 -7.81 -15.48
N ALA A 307 1.87 -6.85 -15.07
CA ALA A 307 1.47 -5.49 -14.78
C ALA A 307 1.00 -4.78 -16.04
N ARG A 308 -0.18 -4.16 -15.98
CA ARG A 308 -0.76 -3.44 -17.12
C ARG A 308 -1.77 -2.39 -16.69
N ASP A 309 -2.03 -1.42 -17.55
CA ASP A 309 -3.08 -0.42 -17.38
C ASP A 309 -2.94 0.45 -16.12
N ASN A 310 -1.77 0.46 -15.47
CA ASN A 310 -1.56 1.29 -14.28
C ASN A 310 -1.24 2.73 -14.68
N THR A 311 -1.70 3.71 -13.91
CA THR A 311 -1.31 5.12 -14.06
C THR A 311 -0.59 5.59 -12.80
N THR A 312 0.61 6.14 -12.98
CA THR A 312 1.45 6.61 -11.87
C THR A 312 1.81 8.07 -12.05
N PHE A 313 1.37 8.91 -11.11
CA PHE A 313 1.85 10.28 -10.96
C PHE A 313 3.14 10.27 -10.15
N LEU A 314 4.20 10.88 -10.69
CA LEU A 314 5.53 10.86 -10.07
C LEU A 314 6.02 12.24 -9.69
N TYR A 315 6.52 12.35 -8.46
CA TYR A 315 7.19 13.55 -7.98
C TYR A 315 8.71 13.55 -8.25
N ASN A 316 9.33 12.37 -8.25
CA ASN A 316 10.75 12.17 -8.52
C ASN A 316 10.98 10.71 -8.94
N LEU A 317 12.06 10.42 -9.66
CA LEU A 317 12.47 9.07 -10.08
C LEU A 317 14.00 8.99 -10.27
N PRO A 318 14.79 9.22 -9.22
CA PRO A 318 16.24 9.42 -9.33
C PRO A 318 17.00 8.16 -9.79
N ASN A 319 16.44 6.97 -9.56
CA ASN A 319 17.05 5.70 -9.92
C ASN A 319 16.40 5.09 -11.17
N GLY A 320 15.39 5.73 -11.76
CA GLY A 320 14.72 5.23 -12.98
C GLY A 320 13.77 4.05 -12.74
N LEU A 321 13.23 3.53 -13.84
CA LEU A 321 12.26 2.42 -13.84
C LEU A 321 12.72 1.27 -14.74
N THR A 322 12.18 0.08 -14.48
CA THR A 322 12.28 -1.10 -15.34
C THR A 322 10.89 -1.53 -15.77
N ASN A 323 10.69 -1.79 -17.06
CA ASN A 323 9.41 -2.22 -17.61
C ASN A 323 9.50 -3.63 -18.21
N ASN A 324 9.25 -4.64 -17.39
CA ASN A 324 9.18 -6.05 -17.80
C ASN A 324 7.76 -6.44 -18.26
N ALA A 325 6.78 -5.52 -18.19
CA ALA A 325 5.39 -5.81 -18.53
C ALA A 325 5.26 -6.38 -19.94
N ARG A 326 4.53 -7.48 -20.09
CA ARG A 326 4.23 -8.04 -21.41
C ARG A 326 3.40 -7.05 -22.24
N TYR A 327 2.45 -6.39 -21.59
CA TYR A 327 1.61 -5.34 -22.16
C TYR A 327 2.16 -3.98 -21.71
N PRO A 328 2.91 -3.25 -22.54
CA PRO A 328 3.67 -2.07 -22.11
C PRO A 328 2.80 -0.80 -22.04
N ASN A 329 1.61 -0.91 -21.46
CA ASN A 329 0.61 0.16 -21.39
C ASN A 329 0.48 0.78 -19.98
N ASN A 330 1.46 0.52 -19.11
CA ASN A 330 1.61 1.25 -17.87
C ASN A 330 2.05 2.69 -18.18
N ARG A 331 1.40 3.67 -17.56
CA ARG A 331 1.61 5.10 -17.81
C ARG A 331 2.27 5.78 -16.61
N ILE A 332 3.30 6.58 -16.90
CA ILE A 332 3.94 7.51 -15.98
C ILE A 332 3.57 8.95 -16.37
N ILE A 333 3.14 9.74 -15.39
CA ILE A 333 2.89 11.18 -15.51
C ILE A 333 3.84 11.90 -14.55
N PRO A 334 5.00 12.39 -15.03
CA PRO A 334 6.00 13.03 -14.18
C PRO A 334 5.62 14.49 -13.86
N ASN A 335 6.00 14.97 -12.67
CA ASN A 335 5.88 16.39 -12.34
C ASN A 335 7.01 17.26 -12.95
N TRP A 336 8.01 16.64 -13.58
CA TRP A 336 9.15 17.27 -14.23
C TRP A 336 9.14 17.00 -15.75
N THR A 337 9.99 17.70 -16.49
CA THR A 337 10.14 17.46 -17.94
C THR A 337 11.14 16.33 -18.20
N VAL A 338 10.70 15.25 -18.86
CA VAL A 338 11.59 14.17 -19.31
C VAL A 338 12.27 14.56 -20.63
N GLY A 339 11.51 15.06 -21.60
CA GLY A 339 12.04 15.55 -22.88
C GLY A 339 12.81 14.47 -23.65
N TYR A 340 13.98 14.81 -24.17
CA TYR A 340 14.83 13.90 -24.96
C TYR A 340 15.64 12.88 -24.14
N GLY A 341 15.41 12.81 -22.82
CA GLY A 341 16.05 11.84 -21.93
C GLY A 341 15.47 10.42 -22.04
N VAL A 342 14.38 10.24 -22.79
CA VAL A 342 13.87 8.90 -23.15
C VAL A 342 14.72 8.29 -24.27
N ASP A 343 14.92 6.96 -24.22
CA ASP A 343 15.60 6.24 -25.27
C ASP A 343 14.84 6.37 -26.61
N THR A 344 15.59 6.64 -27.67
CA THR A 344 15.06 6.65 -29.04
C THR A 344 15.38 5.30 -29.68
N PRO A 345 14.39 4.43 -29.91
CA PRO A 345 14.62 3.17 -30.63
C PRO A 345 14.99 3.44 -32.09
N PRO A 346 15.68 2.50 -32.76
CA PRO A 346 15.86 2.56 -34.20
C PRO A 346 14.50 2.51 -34.92
N VAL A 347 14.46 3.07 -36.13
CA VAL A 347 13.31 2.89 -37.03
C VAL A 347 13.15 1.39 -37.32
N PRO A 348 11.94 0.82 -37.19
CA PRO A 348 11.71 -0.59 -37.50
C PRO A 348 11.91 -0.84 -39.00
N ASP A 349 12.22 -2.08 -39.39
CA ASP A 349 12.31 -2.45 -40.80
C ASP A 349 10.98 -2.19 -41.52
N SER A 350 11.03 -2.00 -42.85
CA SER A 350 9.81 -1.72 -43.63
C SER A 350 8.79 -2.85 -43.46
N ASN A 351 7.53 -2.49 -43.20
CA ASN A 351 6.40 -3.35 -42.83
C ASN A 351 6.46 -3.99 -41.44
N GLU A 352 7.46 -3.66 -40.61
CA GLU A 352 7.45 -3.99 -39.19
C GLU A 352 6.82 -2.89 -38.36
N THR A 353 6.39 -3.24 -37.14
CA THR A 353 5.81 -2.30 -36.18
C THR A 353 6.69 -2.15 -34.97
N LEU A 354 6.80 -0.92 -34.49
CA LEU A 354 7.47 -0.57 -33.24
C LEU A 354 6.43 -0.20 -32.19
N VAL A 355 6.58 -0.71 -30.97
CA VAL A 355 5.71 -0.41 -29.82
C VAL A 355 6.38 0.60 -28.90
N ASN A 356 5.65 1.60 -28.40
CA ASN A 356 6.13 2.46 -27.33
C ASN A 356 6.19 1.70 -25.99
N ARG A 357 7.39 1.34 -25.54
CA ARG A 357 7.64 0.64 -24.27
C ARG A 357 8.12 1.53 -23.12
N SER A 358 8.24 2.84 -23.34
CA SER A 358 8.89 3.78 -22.40
C SER A 358 8.10 4.12 -21.13
N CYS A 359 6.84 3.68 -21.04
CA CYS A 359 5.85 4.11 -20.04
C CYS A 359 5.48 5.60 -20.08
N PHE A 360 6.07 6.41 -20.95
CA PHE A 360 5.71 7.81 -21.17
C PHE A 360 4.92 7.95 -22.47
N THR A 361 4.04 8.94 -22.55
CA THR A 361 3.56 9.44 -23.84
C THR A 361 4.74 10.08 -24.56
N VAL A 362 5.01 9.67 -25.79
CA VAL A 362 6.13 10.18 -26.58
C VAL A 362 5.65 10.92 -27.82
N GLU A 363 6.35 12.00 -28.14
CA GLU A 363 6.32 12.68 -29.42
C GLU A 363 7.52 12.22 -30.25
N ILE A 364 7.25 11.62 -31.39
CA ILE A 364 8.24 11.26 -32.40
C ILE A 364 8.42 12.47 -33.30
N LEU A 365 9.63 13.03 -33.36
CA LEU A 365 10.01 14.08 -34.30
C LEU A 365 10.71 13.45 -35.52
N ILE A 366 10.15 13.63 -36.72
CA ILE A 366 10.77 13.18 -37.97
C ILE A 366 11.89 14.16 -38.34
N LEU A 367 13.13 13.69 -38.33
CA LEU A 367 14.32 14.45 -38.69
C LEU A 367 14.59 14.41 -40.19
N ASN A 368 14.36 13.25 -40.81
CA ASN A 368 14.44 13.03 -42.25
C ASN A 368 13.29 12.12 -42.66
N SER A 369 12.60 12.45 -43.74
CA SER A 369 11.43 11.72 -44.23
C SER A 369 11.76 10.37 -44.89
N GLY A 370 12.99 10.16 -45.35
CA GLY A 370 13.33 9.03 -46.21
C GLY A 370 12.44 8.98 -47.46
N LYS A 371 12.12 7.77 -47.91
CA LYS A 371 11.16 7.49 -49.01
C LYS A 371 10.05 6.55 -48.52
N VAL A 372 9.20 7.09 -47.65
CA VAL A 372 8.02 6.41 -47.10
C VAL A 372 6.85 6.50 -48.08
N SER A 373 6.20 5.37 -48.38
CA SER A 373 4.99 5.30 -49.21
C SER A 373 3.71 5.34 -48.36
N SER A 374 3.74 4.68 -47.20
CA SER A 374 2.64 4.62 -46.26
C SER A 374 3.15 4.44 -44.82
N TRP A 375 2.33 4.79 -43.84
CA TRP A 375 2.62 4.54 -42.43
C TRP A 375 1.33 4.29 -41.66
N SER A 376 1.42 3.58 -40.54
CA SER A 376 0.26 3.24 -39.71
C SER A 376 0.49 3.55 -38.23
N LEU A 377 -0.62 3.82 -37.55
CA LEU A 377 -0.70 3.93 -36.11
C LEU A 377 -1.74 2.94 -35.60
N ALA A 378 -1.38 2.15 -34.60
CA ALA A 378 -2.32 1.31 -33.90
C ALA A 378 -2.31 1.61 -32.41
N ASP A 379 -3.48 1.76 -31.82
CA ASP A 379 -3.59 1.89 -30.37
C ASP A 379 -3.35 0.55 -29.65
N VAL A 380 -3.33 0.59 -28.32
CA VAL A 380 -3.16 -0.62 -27.48
C VAL A 380 -4.25 -1.68 -27.69
N GLU A 381 -5.45 -1.30 -28.15
CA GLU A 381 -6.55 -2.22 -28.48
C GLU A 381 -6.41 -2.84 -29.88
N GLY A 382 -5.42 -2.39 -30.65
CA GLY A 382 -5.15 -2.85 -32.01
C GLY A 382 -6.01 -2.16 -33.08
N ARG A 383 -6.67 -1.04 -32.75
CA ARG A 383 -7.39 -0.24 -33.76
C ARG A 383 -6.36 0.54 -34.56
N GLU A 384 -6.30 0.28 -35.86
CA GLU A 384 -5.29 0.82 -36.76
C GLU A 384 -5.83 1.91 -37.68
N GLN A 385 -5.04 2.96 -37.87
CA GLN A 385 -5.20 3.97 -38.91
C GLN A 385 -3.98 3.94 -39.84
N VAL A 386 -4.23 3.69 -41.13
CA VAL A 386 -3.22 3.76 -42.18
C VAL A 386 -3.28 5.10 -42.89
N VAL A 387 -2.13 5.69 -43.17
CA VAL A 387 -1.95 6.92 -43.93
C VAL A 387 -1.16 6.59 -45.19
N ASN A 388 -1.82 6.66 -46.35
CA ASN A 388 -1.22 6.42 -47.66
C ASN A 388 -0.54 7.68 -48.20
N ALA A 389 0.45 8.17 -47.46
CA ALA A 389 1.26 9.33 -47.84
C ALA A 389 2.66 9.22 -47.21
N GLY A 390 3.63 9.90 -47.82
CA GLY A 390 4.97 10.03 -47.25
C GLY A 390 5.03 10.92 -46.00
N LEU A 391 6.18 10.89 -45.32
CA LEU A 391 6.48 11.78 -44.20
C LEU A 391 7.13 13.09 -44.69
N PHE A 392 7.17 14.09 -43.82
CA PHE A 392 7.99 15.29 -44.03
C PHE A 392 8.85 15.61 -42.79
N ALA A 393 10.00 16.25 -43.00
CA ALA A 393 10.87 16.67 -41.91
C ALA A 393 10.16 17.72 -41.02
N GLY A 394 10.26 17.55 -39.71
CA GLY A 394 9.55 18.36 -38.72
C GLY A 394 8.14 17.86 -38.39
N GLN A 395 7.62 16.84 -39.10
CA GLN A 395 6.38 16.17 -38.71
C GLN A 395 6.53 15.55 -37.32
N THR A 396 5.46 15.62 -36.52
CA THR A 396 5.39 14.94 -35.24
C THR A 396 4.28 13.90 -35.21
N VAL A 397 4.52 12.83 -34.44
CA VAL A 397 3.56 11.75 -34.21
C VAL A 397 3.54 11.43 -32.73
N LEU A 398 2.34 11.33 -32.15
CA LEU A 398 2.16 11.00 -30.73
C LEU A 398 1.90 9.51 -30.55
N LEU A 399 2.55 8.90 -29.57
CA LEU A 399 2.29 7.52 -29.14
C LEU A 399 2.09 7.47 -27.62
N GLU A 400 0.95 6.97 -27.17
CA GLU A 400 0.74 6.56 -25.79
C GLU A 400 1.55 5.29 -25.47
N PRO A 401 1.81 4.95 -24.20
CA PRO A 401 2.37 3.66 -23.82
C PRO A 401 1.55 2.50 -24.38
N GLY A 402 2.19 1.61 -25.14
CA GLY A 402 1.54 0.48 -25.81
C GLY A 402 1.06 0.73 -27.24
N ASP A 403 0.98 1.98 -27.68
CA ASP A 403 0.69 2.30 -29.08
C ASP A 403 1.83 1.83 -29.99
N ARG A 404 1.49 1.64 -31.26
CA ARG A 404 2.38 1.11 -32.28
C ARG A 404 2.45 2.01 -33.49
N ILE A 405 3.61 2.03 -34.13
CA ILE A 405 3.84 2.73 -35.39
C ILE A 405 4.55 1.79 -36.38
N GLY A 406 4.12 1.81 -37.64
CA GLY A 406 4.75 1.07 -38.73
C GLY A 406 4.95 1.94 -39.96
N PHE A 407 5.91 1.57 -40.81
CA PHE A 407 6.21 2.28 -42.05
C PHE A 407 6.42 1.31 -43.20
N GLU A 408 6.02 1.73 -44.39
CA GLU A 408 6.45 1.14 -45.65
C GLU A 408 7.37 2.13 -46.35
N TYR A 409 8.61 1.72 -46.66
CA TYR A 409 9.59 2.62 -47.27
C TYR A 409 10.62 1.89 -48.14
N SER A 410 11.23 2.66 -49.05
CA SER A 410 12.42 2.24 -49.81
C SER A 410 13.72 2.84 -49.27
N GLU A 411 13.63 3.94 -48.52
CA GLU A 411 14.73 4.54 -47.75
C GLU A 411 14.18 4.89 -46.36
N PRO A 412 14.82 4.44 -45.26
CA PRO A 412 14.28 4.62 -43.92
C PRO A 412 14.22 6.10 -43.54
N PRO A 413 13.16 6.55 -42.84
CA PRO A 413 13.18 7.85 -42.20
C PRO A 413 14.24 7.88 -41.08
N ALA A 414 14.50 9.06 -40.54
CA ALA A 414 15.24 9.25 -39.30
C ALA A 414 14.37 10.03 -38.31
N TRP A 415 14.40 9.65 -37.04
CA TRP A 415 13.54 10.27 -36.02
C TRP A 415 14.23 10.47 -34.68
N ARG A 416 13.56 11.18 -33.78
CA ARG A 416 13.94 11.30 -32.37
C ARG A 416 12.70 11.25 -31.49
N TRP A 417 12.80 10.53 -30.37
CA TRP A 417 11.71 10.47 -29.38
C TRP A 417 11.91 11.52 -28.30
N LYS A 418 10.80 12.15 -27.91
CA LYS A 418 10.72 13.12 -26.82
C LYS A 418 9.55 12.72 -25.93
N ALA A 419 9.81 12.40 -24.67
CA ALA A 419 8.76 12.14 -23.71
C ALA A 419 8.04 13.44 -23.33
N LEU A 420 6.72 13.37 -23.29
CA LEU A 420 5.84 14.44 -22.85
C LEU A 420 5.63 14.38 -21.34
N ARG A 421 5.04 15.46 -20.80
CA ARG A 421 4.71 15.58 -19.39
C ARG A 421 3.31 15.07 -19.11
#